data_AF-A0A7S4HTB3-F1
#
_entry.id   AF-A0A7S4HTB3-F1
#
_cell.length_a   1.000
_cell.length_b   1.000
_cell.length_c   1.000
_cell.angle_alpha   90.00
_cell.angle_beta   90.00
_cell.angle_gamma   90.00
#
_symmetry.space_group_name_H-M   'P 1'
#
loop_
_entity.id
_entity.type
_entity.pdbx_description
1 polymer ?
#
loop_
_entity_poly.entity_id
_entity_poly.type
_entity_poly.pdbx_seq_one_letter_code
_entity_poly.pdbx_strand_id
1 'polypeptide(L)'
;SLDPVEAYFHKKIIPVRQARRPYNETDTKDDKSHVTNLSKALREEQADIHRYWAEYRAALGDLRGMSEEEIEEELFPKLQHLVRDVLELLPTAAHLDNSAAFMGWDIILDSNMDPWLMETNLRPDMRESISE
;
A
#
# COMPACT_ATOMS: atom_id res chain seq x y z
N SER A 1 -3.06 -29.75 -13.85
CA SER A 1 -2.51 -28.52 -14.42
C SER A 1 -3.24 -27.40 -13.73
N LEU A 2 -2.62 -26.73 -12.76
CA LEU A 2 -3.26 -25.56 -12.17
C LEU A 2 -3.13 -24.45 -13.19
N ASP A 3 -4.25 -23.79 -13.50
CA ASP A 3 -4.18 -22.53 -14.24
C ASP A 3 -3.27 -21.56 -13.45
N PRO A 4 -2.39 -20.82 -14.13
CA PRO A 4 -1.57 -19.83 -13.44
C PRO A 4 -2.50 -18.84 -12.73
N VAL A 5 -2.17 -18.52 -11.48
CA VAL A 5 -2.87 -17.47 -10.74
C VAL A 5 -2.66 -16.17 -11.48
N GLU A 6 -3.70 -15.67 -12.15
CA GLU A 6 -3.66 -14.36 -12.76
C GLU A 6 -3.87 -13.28 -11.69
N ALA A 7 -2.83 -12.45 -11.48
CA ALA A 7 -2.88 -11.34 -10.54
C ALA A 7 -2.99 -10.00 -11.29
N TYR A 8 -3.97 -9.19 -10.92
CA TYR A 8 -4.23 -7.88 -11.51
C TYR A 8 -4.04 -6.78 -10.46
N PHE A 9 -3.26 -5.76 -10.81
CA PHE A 9 -3.02 -4.61 -9.94
C PHE A 9 -3.94 -3.45 -10.28
N HIS A 10 -4.70 -3.00 -9.29
CA HIS A 10 -5.58 -1.86 -9.46
C HIS A 10 -4.84 -0.54 -9.22
N LYS A 11 -4.40 0.13 -10.30
CA LYS A 11 -3.60 1.36 -10.23
C LYS A 11 -4.36 2.63 -9.82
N LYS A 12 -5.70 2.63 -9.88
CA LYS A 12 -6.49 3.85 -9.70
C LYS A 12 -6.75 4.23 -8.24
N ILE A 13 -6.76 3.26 -7.33
CA ILE A 13 -7.12 3.48 -5.92
C ILE A 13 -6.12 2.73 -5.06
N ILE A 14 -4.95 3.34 -4.87
CA ILE A 14 -3.98 2.91 -3.86
C ILE A 14 -4.02 3.99 -2.78
N PRO A 15 -4.77 3.77 -1.69
CA PRO A 15 -4.85 4.75 -0.61
C PRO A 15 -3.50 4.82 0.09
N VAL A 16 -2.88 5.99 0.06
CA VAL A 16 -1.66 6.22 0.84
C VAL A 16 -2.05 6.80 2.18
N ARG A 17 -1.56 6.13 3.22
CA ARG A 17 -1.89 6.42 4.60
C ARG A 17 -0.64 6.95 5.29
N GLN A 18 -0.68 8.21 5.70
CA GLN A 18 0.42 8.85 6.41
C GLN A 18 0.19 8.87 7.92
N ALA A 19 1.29 8.91 8.68
CA ALA A 19 1.23 9.21 10.11
C ALA A 19 0.82 10.67 10.32
N ARG A 20 0.27 10.99 11.49
CA ARG A 20 -0.31 12.32 11.77
C ARG A 20 0.72 13.35 12.23
N ARG A 21 1.93 12.89 12.52
CA ARG A 21 3.03 13.73 12.99
C ARG A 21 4.31 13.30 12.28
N PRO A 22 5.31 14.19 12.22
CA PRO A 22 6.65 13.79 11.83
C PRO A 22 7.10 12.56 12.62
N TYR A 23 7.78 11.65 11.93
CA TYR A 23 8.34 10.45 12.52
C TYR A 23 9.29 10.84 13.67
N ASN A 24 9.21 10.13 14.80
CA ASN A 24 10.02 10.42 15.98
C ASN A 24 10.76 9.17 16.45
N GLU A 25 12.04 9.08 16.09
CA GLU A 25 12.91 7.95 16.46
C GLU A 25 13.13 7.82 17.97
N THR A 26 12.98 8.91 18.73
CA THR A 26 13.29 8.94 20.16
C THR A 26 12.11 8.57 21.05
N ASP A 27 10.90 8.62 20.52
CA ASP A 27 9.67 8.25 21.24
C ASP A 27 8.86 7.23 20.46
N THR A 28 9.15 5.95 20.69
CA THR A 28 8.45 4.84 20.04
C THR A 28 7.03 4.62 20.57
N LYS A 29 6.59 5.38 21.58
CA LYS A 29 5.25 5.26 22.16
C LYS A 29 4.25 6.26 21.57
N ASP A 30 4.72 7.27 20.81
CA ASP A 30 3.83 8.20 20.11
C ASP A 30 3.19 7.52 18.90
N ASP A 31 2.02 6.93 19.12
CA ASP A 31 1.29 6.26 18.05
C ASP A 31 0.89 7.20 16.90
N LYS A 32 0.88 8.53 17.12
CA LYS A 32 0.59 9.51 16.08
C LYS A 32 1.75 9.71 15.09
N SER A 33 2.98 9.42 15.50
CA SER A 33 4.18 9.47 14.65
C SER A 33 4.46 8.14 13.95
N HIS A 34 3.93 7.04 14.47
CA HIS A 34 4.33 5.68 14.06
C HIS A 34 3.22 4.85 13.41
N VAL A 35 1.96 5.26 13.55
CA VAL A 35 0.81 4.48 13.06
C VAL A 35 0.05 5.23 11.98
N THR A 36 -0.15 4.56 10.84
CA THR A 36 -0.79 5.14 9.64
C THR A 36 -2.25 4.72 9.46
N ASN A 37 -2.82 3.87 10.33
CA ASN A 37 -4.20 3.40 10.15
C ASN A 37 -5.21 4.56 10.01
N LEU A 38 -6.01 4.51 8.94
CA LEU A 38 -7.01 5.52 8.62
C LEU A 38 -8.05 5.71 9.75
N SER A 39 -8.47 4.63 10.41
CA SER A 39 -9.42 4.68 11.55
C SER A 39 -8.90 5.44 12.76
N LYS A 40 -7.58 5.60 12.85
CA LYS A 40 -6.94 6.48 13.81
C LYS A 40 -6.94 7.90 13.24
N ALA A 41 -6.49 8.09 12.00
CA ALA A 41 -6.36 9.40 11.34
C ALA A 41 -7.66 10.23 11.27
N LEU A 42 -8.80 9.61 10.95
CA LEU A 42 -10.09 10.28 10.73
C LEU A 42 -10.70 11.00 11.95
N ARG A 43 -10.13 10.84 13.14
CA ARG A 43 -10.67 11.47 14.37
C ARG A 43 -10.11 12.87 14.63
N GLU A 44 -9.21 13.39 13.80
CA GLU A 44 -8.55 14.69 13.99
C GLU A 44 -8.36 15.40 12.62
N GLU A 45 -8.52 16.73 12.58
CA GLU A 45 -8.67 17.57 11.37
C GLU A 45 -7.42 17.75 10.46
N GLN A 46 -6.29 17.09 10.72
CA GLN A 46 -4.99 17.43 10.08
C GLN A 46 -4.17 16.23 9.62
N ALA A 47 -4.72 15.37 8.76
CA ALA A 47 -3.89 14.45 8.00
C ALA A 47 -3.75 14.97 6.57
N ASP A 48 -2.52 15.11 6.08
CA ASP A 48 -2.26 15.11 4.64
C ASP A 48 -2.62 13.71 4.14
N ILE A 49 -3.80 13.59 3.54
CA ILE A 49 -4.26 12.32 2.98
C ILE A 49 -3.93 12.38 1.49
N HIS A 50 -2.80 11.78 1.09
CA HIS A 50 -2.63 11.41 -0.32
C HIS A 50 -3.58 10.25 -0.60
N ARG A 51 -4.73 10.57 -1.17
CA ARG A 51 -5.85 9.63 -1.29
C ARG A 51 -5.59 8.59 -2.38
N TYR A 52 -4.69 8.90 -3.31
CA TYR A 52 -4.49 8.10 -4.51
C TYR A 52 -3.03 7.95 -4.93
N TRP A 53 -2.77 6.89 -5.68
CA TRP A 53 -1.46 6.56 -6.24
C TRP A 53 -0.78 7.71 -6.97
N ALA A 54 -1.54 8.48 -7.76
CA ALA A 54 -0.99 9.63 -8.48
C ALA A 54 -0.45 10.71 -7.53
N GLU A 55 -1.21 11.05 -6.49
CA GLU A 55 -0.79 12.02 -5.47
C GLU A 55 0.45 11.52 -4.71
N TYR A 56 0.53 10.22 -4.44
CA TYR A 56 1.69 9.63 -3.79
C TYR A 56 2.94 9.66 -4.64
N ARG A 57 2.84 9.32 -5.94
CA ARG A 57 3.99 9.39 -6.85
C ARG A 57 4.50 10.82 -7.00
N ALA A 58 3.61 11.79 -7.08
CA ALA A 58 3.99 13.20 -7.11
C ALA A 58 4.74 13.60 -5.82
N ALA A 59 4.20 13.26 -4.65
CA ALA A 59 4.84 13.57 -3.37
C ALA A 59 6.20 12.86 -3.19
N LEU A 60 6.31 11.59 -3.58
CA LEU A 60 7.59 10.87 -3.60
C LEU A 60 8.57 11.50 -4.59
N GLY A 61 8.10 11.89 -5.77
CA GLY A 61 8.90 12.57 -6.77
C GLY A 61 9.52 13.86 -6.23
N ASP A 62 8.71 14.69 -5.56
CA ASP A 62 9.17 15.92 -4.91
C ASP A 62 10.22 15.64 -3.81
N LEU A 63 10.03 14.59 -3.01
CA LEU A 63 10.96 14.21 -1.94
C LEU A 63 12.28 13.64 -2.47
N ARG A 64 12.25 12.94 -3.60
CA ARG A 64 13.39 12.20 -4.16
C ARG A 64 14.10 12.96 -5.29
N GLY A 65 13.51 14.06 -5.76
CA GLY A 65 13.99 14.78 -6.95
C GLY A 65 13.84 13.96 -8.22
N MET A 66 12.76 13.16 -8.31
CA MET A 66 12.45 12.26 -9.43
C MET A 66 11.11 12.67 -10.07
N SER A 67 10.94 12.41 -11.35
CA SER A 67 9.65 12.51 -12.03
C SER A 67 8.67 11.42 -11.56
N GLU A 68 7.36 11.65 -11.75
CA GLU A 68 6.34 10.65 -11.44
C GLU A 68 6.53 9.35 -12.25
N GLU A 69 7.03 9.46 -13.48
CA GLU A 69 7.38 8.35 -14.34
C GLU A 69 8.55 7.54 -13.78
N GLU A 70 9.63 8.20 -13.34
CA GLU A 70 10.78 7.53 -12.73
C GLU A 70 10.38 6.80 -11.43
N ILE A 71 9.50 7.40 -10.62
CA ILE A 71 8.95 6.73 -9.42
C ILE A 71 8.13 5.50 -9.81
N GLU A 72 7.25 5.59 -10.82
CA GLU A 72 6.47 4.44 -11.31
C GLU A 72 7.38 3.32 -11.82
N GLU A 73 8.38 3.66 -12.64
CA GLU A 73 9.32 2.70 -13.24
C GLU A 73 10.21 2.01 -12.20
N GLU A 74 10.60 2.70 -11.13
CA GLU A 74 11.38 2.10 -10.06
C GLU A 74 10.52 1.26 -9.11
N LEU A 75 9.38 1.80 -8.65
CA LEU A 75 8.62 1.22 -7.55
C LEU A 75 7.63 0.15 -8.01
N PHE A 76 6.93 0.36 -9.13
CA PHE A 76 5.86 -0.52 -9.55
C PHE A 76 6.34 -1.97 -9.81
N PRO A 77 7.50 -2.20 -10.48
CA PRO A 77 8.04 -3.55 -10.63
C PRO A 77 8.38 -4.21 -9.29
N LYS A 78 8.88 -3.47 -8.30
CA LYS A 78 9.18 -4.01 -6.96
C LYS A 78 7.90 -4.46 -6.25
N LEU A 79 6.83 -3.67 -6.34
CA LEU A 79 5.51 -4.03 -5.80
C LEU A 79 4.93 -5.27 -6.49
N GLN A 80 5.07 -5.37 -7.81
CA GLN A 80 4.62 -6.53 -8.59
C GLN A 80 5.33 -7.81 -8.19
N HIS A 81 6.66 -7.75 -8.04
CA HIS A 81 7.44 -8.90 -7.57
C HIS A 81 7.04 -9.32 -6.16
N LEU A 82 6.95 -8.38 -5.21
CA LEU A 82 6.58 -8.68 -3.83
C LEU A 82 5.25 -9.45 -3.73
N VAL A 83 4.20 -9.00 -4.43
CA VAL A 83 2.89 -9.68 -4.42
C VAL A 83 2.98 -11.03 -5.11
N ARG A 84 3.67 -11.12 -6.25
CA ARG A 84 3.82 -12.38 -6.98
C ARG A 84 4.50 -13.43 -6.11
N ASP A 85 5.62 -13.09 -5.50
CA ASP A 85 6.40 -13.99 -4.65
C ASP A 85 5.54 -14.50 -3.50
N VAL A 86 4.71 -13.63 -2.88
CA VAL A 86 3.79 -14.03 -1.81
C VAL A 86 2.70 -14.97 -2.33
N LEU A 87 2.10 -14.67 -3.49
CA LEU A 87 1.06 -15.53 -4.08
C LEU A 87 1.60 -16.90 -4.49
N GLU A 88 2.84 -16.97 -4.99
CA GLU A 88 3.51 -18.23 -5.35
C GLU A 88 3.82 -19.11 -4.13
N LEU A 89 4.00 -18.51 -2.95
CA LEU A 89 4.19 -19.24 -1.70
C LEU A 89 2.88 -19.79 -1.12
N LEU A 90 1.71 -19.30 -1.56
CA LEU A 90 0.44 -19.77 -1.03
C LEU A 90 0.22 -21.24 -1.45
N PRO A 91 -0.26 -22.11 -0.54
CA PRO A 91 -0.53 -23.49 -0.88
C PRO A 91 -1.54 -23.56 -2.03
N THR A 92 -1.34 -24.53 -2.90
CA THR A 92 -2.21 -24.81 -4.05
C THR A 92 -3.71 -24.90 -3.71
N ALA A 93 -4.04 -25.31 -2.48
CA ALA A 93 -5.42 -25.36 -1.97
C ALA A 93 -6.09 -23.98 -1.83
N ALA A 94 -5.33 -22.88 -1.90
CA ALA A 94 -5.85 -21.52 -1.99
C ALA A 94 -6.30 -21.15 -3.41
N HIS A 95 -5.94 -21.94 -4.42
CA HIS A 95 -6.36 -21.78 -5.82
C HIS A 95 -7.56 -22.68 -6.09
N LEU A 96 -8.72 -22.20 -5.68
CA LEU A 96 -9.99 -22.85 -5.98
C LEU A 96 -10.39 -22.52 -7.43
N ASP A 97 -10.79 -23.53 -8.19
CA ASP A 97 -11.28 -23.35 -9.56
C ASP A 97 -12.43 -22.33 -9.59
N ASN A 98 -12.45 -21.48 -10.62
CA ASN A 98 -13.46 -20.43 -10.83
C ASN A 98 -13.64 -19.47 -9.63
N SER A 99 -12.59 -19.27 -8.84
CA SER A 99 -12.61 -18.34 -7.71
C SER A 99 -11.75 -17.11 -7.98
N ALA A 100 -12.24 -15.96 -7.51
CA ALA A 100 -11.50 -14.71 -7.52
C ALA A 100 -11.49 -14.12 -6.11
N ALA A 101 -10.36 -13.52 -5.72
CA ALA A 101 -10.22 -12.83 -4.45
C ALA A 101 -9.73 -11.40 -4.69
N PHE A 102 -10.37 -10.45 -4.02
CA PHE A 102 -9.87 -9.08 -3.93
C PHE A 102 -9.13 -8.92 -2.61
N MET A 103 -7.84 -8.61 -2.69
CA MET A 103 -6.96 -8.52 -1.54
C MET A 103 -6.43 -7.09 -1.41
N GLY A 104 -6.45 -6.55 -0.19
CA GLY A 104 -5.74 -5.34 0.18
C GLY A 104 -4.32 -5.69 0.63
N TRP A 105 -3.35 -4.91 0.18
CA TRP A 105 -1.93 -5.12 0.50
C TRP A 105 -1.42 -3.90 1.25
N ASP A 106 -1.04 -4.10 2.50
CA ASP A 106 -0.51 -3.04 3.35
C ASP A 106 1.02 -3.10 3.28
N ILE A 107 1.61 -2.10 2.62
CA ILE A 107 3.03 -2.05 2.30
C ILE A 107 3.62 -0.77 2.89
N ILE A 108 4.82 -0.87 3.45
CA ILE A 108 5.63 0.28 3.84
C ILE A 108 6.88 0.34 2.94
N LEU A 109 7.33 1.54 2.58
CA LEU A 109 8.59 1.73 1.88
C LEU A 109 9.65 2.18 2.86
N ASP A 110 10.85 1.63 2.72
CA ASP A 110 12.01 2.13 3.43
C ASP A 110 12.67 3.32 2.69
N SER A 111 13.79 3.80 3.24
CA SER A 111 14.54 4.92 2.65
C SER A 111 15.14 4.63 1.28
N ASN A 112 15.22 3.36 0.85
CA ASN A 112 15.70 2.94 -0.46
C ASN A 112 14.55 2.69 -1.45
N MET A 113 13.32 2.99 -1.06
CA MET A 113 12.10 2.65 -1.83
C MET A 113 11.97 1.14 -2.05
N ASP A 114 12.50 0.34 -1.13
CA ASP A 114 12.26 -1.09 -1.13
C ASP A 114 10.94 -1.36 -0.37
N PRO A 115 10.00 -2.13 -0.95
CA PRO A 115 8.71 -2.38 -0.35
C PRO A 115 8.78 -3.52 0.65
N TRP A 116 8.23 -3.28 1.85
CA TRP A 116 8.08 -4.25 2.92
C TRP A 116 6.60 -4.57 3.13
N LEU A 117 6.23 -5.84 2.98
CA LEU A 117 4.87 -6.29 3.24
C LEU A 117 4.61 -6.29 4.76
N MET A 118 3.56 -5.60 5.18
CA MET A 118 3.12 -5.55 6.58
C MET A 118 2.01 -6.55 6.85
N GLU A 119 0.93 -6.50 6.04
CA GLU A 119 -0.21 -7.40 6.16
C GLU A 119 -0.95 -7.58 4.83
N THR A 120 -1.75 -8.64 4.76
CA THR A 120 -2.69 -8.87 3.66
C THR A 120 -4.12 -8.91 4.21
N ASN A 121 -4.99 -8.12 3.60
CA ASN A 121 -6.38 -7.96 3.97
C ASN A 121 -7.26 -8.70 2.96
N LEU A 122 -7.87 -9.83 3.35
CA LEU A 122 -8.73 -10.64 2.46
C LEU A 122 -10.09 -9.98 2.13
N ARG A 123 -10.43 -8.91 2.84
CA ARG A 123 -11.68 -8.15 2.69
C ARG A 123 -11.38 -6.66 2.83
N PRO A 124 -10.67 -6.06 1.86
CA PRO A 124 -10.37 -4.64 1.92
C PRO A 124 -11.66 -3.81 1.88
N ASP A 125 -11.63 -2.65 2.53
CA ASP A 125 -12.69 -1.66 2.38
C ASP A 125 -12.59 -1.03 0.99
N MET A 126 -13.67 -1.12 0.21
CA MET A 126 -13.74 -0.68 -1.19
C MET A 126 -14.55 0.61 -1.35
N ARG A 127 -14.94 1.28 -0.26
CA ARG A 127 -15.70 2.53 -0.33
C ARG A 127 -14.85 3.64 -0.96
N GLU A 128 -15.32 4.22 -2.07
CA GLU A 128 -14.68 5.35 -2.76
C GLU A 128 -14.68 6.63 -1.90
N SER A 129 -15.65 6.77 -1.00
CA SER A 129 -15.69 7.82 0.01
C SER A 129 -15.67 7.21 1.40
N ILE A 130 -14.74 7.71 2.21
CA ILE A 130 -14.86 7.62 3.65
C ILE A 130 -16.04 8.53 3.97
N SER A 131 -17.19 7.95 4.30
CA SER A 131 -18.34 8.74 4.78
C SER A 131 -17.89 9.52 5.99
N GLU A 132 -18.04 10.85 5.96
CA GLU A 132 -17.96 11.73 7.14
C GLU A 132 -18.96 11.31 8.22
#